data_AF-A0A433T4Z4-F1
#
_entry.id   AF-A0A433T4Z4-F1
#
_cell.length_a   1.000
_cell.length_b   1.000
_cell.length_c   1.000
_cell.angle_alpha   90.00
_cell.angle_beta   90.00
_cell.angle_gamma   90.00
#
_symmetry.space_group_name_H-M   'P 1'
#
loop_
_entity.id
_entity.type
_entity.pdbx_description
1 polymer ?
#
loop_
_entity_poly.entity_id
_entity_poly.type
_entity_poly.pdbx_seq_one_letter_code
_entity_poly.pdbx_strand_id
1 'polypeptide(L)'
;MQQNSGLPGHISTQPSSPSHPKPFLTNEAIVMSSLLSGMGPYSLNNFCCVIDVLTGLIIDGHVCNLHCHICAQTGAFIRRETPHRYERWRQEHIATGECAVNFEGLSGMMEVKVAEVLWGRSVEDHKLRYATMVSDGDSKAHTNLKVQPYGLDETIDKEDCTHHVGKRLGAALRNLVSDCSKKRITLGGREDVTASLLR
;
A
#
# COMPACT_ATOMS: atom_id res chain seq x y z
N MET A 1 30.54 56.41 -41.84
CA MET A 1 29.45 55.70 -42.54
C MET A 1 29.36 54.32 -41.87
N GLN A 2 28.46 54.10 -40.90
CA GLN A 2 27.09 53.56 -41.10
C GLN A 2 27.15 52.27 -41.96
N GLN A 3 26.75 51.07 -41.52
CA GLN A 3 25.58 50.70 -40.72
C GLN A 3 25.77 49.44 -39.87
N ASN A 4 24.94 49.35 -38.84
CA ASN A 4 24.70 48.24 -37.93
C ASN A 4 23.39 47.55 -38.34
N SER A 5 23.31 46.21 -38.36
CA SER A 5 22.03 45.50 -38.45
C SER A 5 22.09 44.05 -37.94
N GLY A 6 21.43 43.78 -36.81
CA GLY A 6 20.54 42.62 -36.61
C GLY A 6 21.12 41.26 -36.17
N LEU A 7 20.97 40.94 -34.87
CA LEU A 7 20.95 39.62 -34.19
C LEU A 7 19.85 38.66 -34.76
N PRO A 8 19.71 37.34 -34.38
CA PRO A 8 20.16 36.69 -33.13
C PRO A 8 20.63 35.20 -33.18
N GLY A 9 21.30 34.80 -32.08
CA GLY A 9 21.21 33.52 -31.34
C GLY A 9 21.03 32.18 -32.07
N HIS A 10 22.07 31.34 -31.99
CA HIS A 10 21.91 29.88 -32.15
C HIS A 10 22.15 29.20 -30.79
N ILE A 11 21.06 29.03 -30.02
CA ILE A 11 21.02 28.08 -28.91
C ILE A 11 20.99 26.69 -29.57
N SER A 12 22.02 25.90 -29.33
CA SER A 12 22.06 24.49 -29.70
C SER A 12 21.08 23.71 -28.81
N THR A 13 19.80 23.65 -29.21
CA THR A 13 18.87 22.66 -28.66
C THR A 13 19.23 21.30 -29.22
N GLN A 14 19.89 20.47 -28.42
CA GLN A 14 19.90 19.03 -28.69
C GLN A 14 18.45 18.52 -28.70
N PRO A 15 18.04 17.70 -29.67
CA PRO A 15 16.73 17.08 -29.62
C PRO A 15 16.71 16.11 -28.44
N SER A 16 15.83 16.37 -27.48
CA SER A 16 15.42 15.38 -26.48
C SER A 16 14.97 14.12 -27.21
N SER A 17 15.60 12.99 -26.87
CA SER A 17 15.28 11.66 -27.37
C SER A 17 13.75 11.41 -27.36
N PRO A 18 13.18 10.77 -28.39
CA PRO A 18 11.77 10.47 -28.41
C PRO A 18 11.48 9.45 -27.31
N SER A 19 10.73 9.84 -26.28
CA SER A 19 10.15 8.87 -25.35
C SER A 19 9.26 7.95 -26.17
N HIS A 20 9.62 6.66 -26.20
CA HIS A 20 8.78 5.64 -26.82
C HIS A 20 7.36 5.79 -26.26
N PRO A 21 6.32 5.84 -27.12
CA PRO A 21 4.94 5.87 -26.63
C PRO A 21 4.73 4.63 -25.77
N LYS A 22 4.46 4.84 -24.48
CA LYS A 22 4.22 3.74 -23.54
C LYS A 22 3.00 2.98 -24.05
N PRO A 23 3.10 1.68 -24.37
CA PRO A 23 2.02 0.94 -25.00
C PRO A 23 0.82 0.64 -24.07
N PHE A 24 0.80 1.23 -22.87
CA PHE A 24 -0.20 0.97 -21.83
C PHE A 24 -0.72 2.29 -21.26
N LEU A 25 -1.96 2.26 -20.79
CA LEU A 25 -2.53 3.34 -20.00
C LEU A 25 -1.83 3.36 -18.64
N THR A 26 -1.04 4.41 -18.39
CA THR A 26 -0.53 4.70 -17.05
C THR A 26 -1.69 5.26 -16.25
N ASN A 27 -2.11 4.55 -15.20
CA ASN A 27 -3.12 5.06 -14.30
C ASN A 27 -2.43 5.80 -13.15
N GLU A 28 -2.85 7.03 -12.87
CA GLU A 28 -2.44 7.82 -11.70
C GLU A 28 -3.09 7.30 -10.39
N ALA A 29 -3.89 6.23 -10.50
CA ALA A 29 -4.72 5.74 -9.44
C ALA A 29 -4.14 4.59 -8.60
N ILE A 30 -4.52 4.63 -7.32
CA ILE A 30 -3.94 3.91 -6.19
C ILE A 30 -4.97 2.94 -5.63
N VAL A 31 -4.57 1.75 -5.18
CA VAL A 31 -4.94 1.28 -3.82
C VAL A 31 -3.85 0.41 -3.21
N MET A 32 -3.60 0.68 -1.93
CA MET A 32 -3.41 -0.37 -0.94
C MET A 32 -4.21 0.04 0.31
N SER A 33 -5.42 -0.52 0.42
CA SER A 33 -6.27 -0.40 1.60
C SER A 33 -6.06 -1.69 2.36
N SER A 34 -4.96 -1.79 3.10
CA SER A 34 -4.70 -2.89 4.00
C SER A 34 -5.75 -2.87 5.11
N LEU A 35 -6.92 -3.45 4.87
CA LEU A 35 -7.89 -3.72 5.93
C LEU A 35 -7.37 -4.92 6.71
N LEU A 36 -6.54 -4.64 7.72
CA LEU A 36 -6.09 -5.61 8.70
C LEU A 36 -7.26 -5.88 9.64
N SER A 37 -8.11 -6.84 9.27
CA SER A 37 -9.17 -7.32 10.17
C SER A 37 -8.55 -8.28 11.19
N GLY A 38 -8.29 -7.76 12.40
CA GLY A 38 -7.77 -8.51 13.55
C GLY A 38 -7.41 -7.59 14.72
N MET A 39 -7.56 -8.07 15.96
CA MET A 39 -7.17 -7.31 17.15
C MET A 39 -5.64 -7.36 17.36
N GLY A 40 -4.99 -6.19 17.34
CA GLY A 40 -3.57 -6.08 17.68
C GLY A 40 -2.61 -6.54 16.56
N PRO A 41 -1.36 -6.94 16.85
CA PRO A 41 -0.33 -7.25 15.85
C PRO A 41 -0.58 -8.52 15.01
N TYR A 42 -1.70 -9.21 15.25
CA TYR A 42 -2.06 -10.47 14.58
C TYR A 42 -3.29 -10.26 13.69
N SER A 43 -3.12 -9.56 12.58
CA SER A 43 -4.10 -9.62 11.51
C SER A 43 -4.02 -10.98 10.83
N LEU A 44 -5.17 -11.65 10.75
CA LEU A 44 -5.26 -12.98 10.15
C LEU A 44 -5.71 -12.92 8.69
N ASN A 45 -6.26 -11.78 8.27
CA ASN A 45 -6.70 -11.54 6.91
C ASN A 45 -6.19 -10.15 6.49
N ASN A 46 -5.82 -10.03 5.22
CA ASN A 46 -5.42 -8.80 4.57
C ASN A 46 -6.13 -8.76 3.21
N PHE A 47 -6.74 -7.63 2.90
CA PHE A 47 -7.26 -7.35 1.57
C PHE A 47 -6.54 -6.13 1.04
N CYS A 48 -6.22 -6.11 -0.26
CA CYS A 48 -5.92 -4.87 -0.96
C CYS A 48 -6.69 -4.88 -2.29
N CYS A 49 -7.13 -3.70 -2.71
CA CYS A 49 -7.61 -3.49 -4.07
C CYS A 49 -6.66 -2.60 -4.86
N VAL A 50 -7.04 -2.30 -6.09
CA VAL A 50 -6.54 -1.22 -6.94
C VAL A 50 -7.77 -0.42 -7.33
N ILE A 51 -7.82 0.88 -7.05
CA ILE A 51 -8.95 1.76 -7.41
C ILE A 51 -8.47 2.75 -8.45
N ASP A 52 -9.35 3.08 -9.38
CA ASP A 52 -9.22 4.24 -10.24
C ASP A 52 -9.67 5.51 -9.48
N VAL A 53 -8.77 6.48 -9.27
CA VAL A 53 -9.03 7.68 -8.47
C VAL A 53 -9.99 8.64 -9.16
N LEU A 54 -10.07 8.58 -10.50
CA LEU A 54 -10.96 9.44 -11.27
C LEU A 54 -12.41 8.94 -11.21
N THR A 55 -12.61 7.62 -11.26
CA THR A 55 -13.95 7.02 -11.30
C THR A 55 -14.41 6.44 -9.96
N GLY A 56 -13.49 6.19 -9.03
CA GLY A 56 -13.74 5.48 -7.78
C GLY A 56 -13.98 3.99 -7.93
N LEU A 57 -13.75 3.41 -9.12
CA LEU A 57 -14.02 2.00 -9.40
C LEU A 57 -12.85 1.10 -8.98
N ILE A 58 -13.17 -0.08 -8.42
CA ILE A 58 -12.17 -1.12 -8.14
C ILE A 58 -11.80 -1.81 -9.46
N ILE A 59 -10.53 -1.73 -9.83
CA ILE A 59 -9.93 -2.35 -11.02
C ILE A 59 -9.54 -3.80 -10.72
N ASP A 60 -8.89 -4.02 -9.58
CA ASP A 60 -8.34 -5.30 -9.17
C ASP A 60 -8.40 -5.45 -7.64
N GLY A 61 -8.30 -6.67 -7.12
CA GLY A 61 -8.12 -6.92 -5.71
C GLY A 61 -7.66 -8.33 -5.38
N HIS A 62 -7.01 -8.45 -4.23
CA HIS A 62 -6.48 -9.71 -3.75
C HIS A 62 -6.61 -9.80 -2.23
N VAL A 63 -6.99 -10.99 -1.78
CA VAL A 63 -7.15 -11.33 -0.36
C VAL A 63 -6.03 -12.28 0.02
N CYS A 64 -5.25 -11.93 1.03
CA CYS A 64 -4.35 -12.84 1.72
C CYS A 64 -4.95 -13.23 3.07
N ASN A 65 -4.83 -14.49 3.45
CA ASN A 65 -5.35 -15.06 4.67
C ASN A 65 -4.32 -16.00 5.30
N LEU A 66 -4.07 -15.81 6.59
CA LEU A 66 -3.34 -16.71 7.48
C LEU A 66 -4.28 -17.65 8.26
N HIS A 67 -5.60 -17.44 8.14
CA HIS A 67 -6.59 -18.17 8.91
C HIS A 67 -7.63 -18.87 8.03
N CYS A 68 -7.96 -20.08 8.42
CA CYS A 68 -9.12 -20.80 7.94
C CYS A 68 -9.90 -21.34 9.14
N HIS A 69 -11.20 -21.04 9.19
CA HIS A 69 -12.07 -21.45 10.28
C HIS A 69 -12.19 -22.98 10.38
N ILE A 70 -12.25 -23.66 9.23
CA ILE A 70 -12.34 -25.12 9.13
C ILE A 70 -11.06 -25.76 9.69
N CYS A 71 -9.88 -25.21 9.35
CA CYS A 71 -8.62 -25.60 9.98
C CYS A 71 -8.62 -25.39 11.50
N ALA A 72 -9.12 -24.25 11.96
CA ALA A 72 -9.12 -23.90 13.38
C ALA A 72 -10.09 -24.74 14.22
N GLN A 73 -11.16 -25.26 13.62
CA GLN A 73 -12.14 -26.12 14.30
C GLN A 73 -11.93 -27.59 13.95
N THR A 74 -12.39 -28.01 12.77
CA THR A 74 -12.34 -29.40 12.29
C THR A 74 -10.92 -29.92 12.24
N GLY A 75 -9.99 -29.13 11.70
CA GLY A 75 -8.59 -29.49 11.65
C GLY A 75 -7.97 -29.67 13.03
N ALA A 76 -8.26 -28.78 13.97
CA ALA A 76 -7.78 -28.87 15.35
C ALA A 76 -8.37 -30.08 16.10
N PHE A 77 -9.65 -30.37 15.89
CA PHE A 77 -10.31 -31.56 16.44
C PHE A 77 -9.69 -32.85 15.90
N ILE A 78 -9.53 -32.98 14.58
CA ILE A 78 -8.91 -34.16 13.96
C ILE A 78 -7.47 -34.32 14.44
N ARG A 79 -6.72 -33.21 14.54
CA ARG A 79 -5.34 -33.22 15.05
C ARG A 79 -5.26 -33.73 16.48
N ARG A 80 -6.25 -33.44 17.33
CA ARG A 80 -6.31 -33.88 18.73
C ARG A 80 -6.78 -35.33 18.87
N GLU A 81 -7.90 -35.68 18.24
CA GLU A 81 -8.55 -36.98 18.43
C GLU A 81 -7.98 -38.09 17.54
N THR A 82 -7.58 -37.75 16.31
CA THR A 82 -7.07 -38.71 15.33
C THR A 82 -5.83 -38.17 14.59
N PRO A 83 -4.69 -37.96 15.29
CA PRO A 83 -3.50 -37.31 14.71
C PRO A 83 -3.00 -37.97 13.42
N HIS A 84 -3.10 -39.30 13.32
CA HIS A 84 -2.69 -40.07 12.14
C HIS A 84 -3.54 -39.79 10.89
N ARG A 85 -4.74 -39.23 11.03
CA ARG A 85 -5.62 -38.82 9.91
C ARG A 85 -5.45 -37.35 9.53
N TYR A 86 -4.81 -36.56 10.40
CA TYR A 86 -4.72 -35.11 10.22
C TYR A 86 -4.05 -34.72 8.90
N GLU A 87 -2.94 -35.37 8.56
CA GLU A 87 -2.20 -35.01 7.34
C GLU A 87 -3.02 -35.28 6.08
N ARG A 88 -3.69 -36.44 6.02
CA ARG A 88 -4.58 -36.78 4.89
C ARG A 88 -5.71 -35.76 4.76
N TRP A 89 -6.40 -35.46 5.87
CA TRP A 89 -7.46 -34.47 5.89
C TRP A 89 -6.96 -33.08 5.44
N ARG A 90 -5.77 -32.66 5.91
CA ARG A 90 -5.18 -31.37 5.54
C ARG A 90 -4.89 -31.28 4.04
N GLN A 91 -4.33 -32.34 3.47
CA GLN A 91 -4.04 -32.40 2.03
C GLN A 91 -5.33 -32.34 1.20
N GLU A 92 -6.36 -33.12 1.59
CA GLU A 92 -7.67 -33.09 0.95
C GLU A 92 -8.32 -31.71 1.05
N HIS A 93 -8.32 -31.09 2.22
CA HIS A 93 -8.89 -29.77 2.47
C HIS A 93 -8.22 -28.64 1.65
N ILE A 94 -6.91 -28.74 1.42
CA ILE A 94 -6.18 -27.82 0.54
C ILE A 94 -6.53 -28.12 -0.92
N ALA A 95 -6.53 -29.40 -1.33
CA ALA A 95 -6.79 -29.81 -2.69
C ALA A 95 -8.21 -29.51 -3.17
N THR A 96 -9.21 -29.53 -2.29
CA THR A 96 -10.60 -29.15 -2.59
C THR A 96 -10.79 -27.64 -2.71
N GLY A 97 -9.81 -26.83 -2.32
CA GLY A 97 -9.92 -25.37 -2.29
C GLY A 97 -10.78 -24.83 -1.13
N GLU A 98 -11.14 -25.68 -0.16
CA GLU A 98 -11.92 -25.27 1.02
C GLU A 98 -11.05 -24.54 2.06
N CYS A 99 -9.72 -24.71 1.97
CA CYS A 99 -8.79 -24.00 2.83
C CYS A 99 -8.71 -22.53 2.46
N ALA A 100 -9.15 -21.66 3.37
CA ALA A 100 -9.05 -20.21 3.18
C ALA A 100 -7.62 -19.68 3.36
N VAL A 101 -6.69 -20.45 3.95
CA VAL A 101 -5.29 -20.03 4.12
C VAL A 101 -4.60 -20.08 2.76
N ASN A 102 -4.11 -18.93 2.32
CA ASN A 102 -3.39 -18.78 1.04
C ASN A 102 -2.07 -18.01 1.19
N PHE A 103 -1.68 -17.70 2.43
CA PHE A 103 -0.42 -17.04 2.75
C PHE A 103 0.32 -17.80 3.85
N GLU A 104 1.63 -17.85 3.74
CA GLU A 104 2.54 -18.39 4.76
C GLU A 104 3.56 -17.32 5.13
N GLY A 105 3.69 -17.04 6.43
CA GLY A 105 4.62 -16.03 6.94
C GLY A 105 4.03 -15.15 8.03
N LEU A 106 4.69 -14.02 8.28
CA LEU A 106 4.24 -13.03 9.26
C LEU A 106 3.09 -12.19 8.70
N SER A 107 2.12 -11.84 9.55
CA SER A 107 1.00 -10.95 9.20
C SER A 107 1.43 -9.66 8.51
N GLY A 108 2.52 -9.04 8.99
CA GLY A 108 3.09 -7.83 8.39
C GLY A 108 3.71 -8.01 7.00
N MET A 109 3.90 -9.25 6.53
CA MET A 109 4.38 -9.55 5.17
C MET A 109 3.23 -9.81 4.20
N MET A 110 1.99 -9.95 4.68
CA MET A 110 0.83 -10.12 3.80
C MET A 110 0.66 -8.92 2.86
N GLU A 111 0.89 -7.71 3.37
CA GLU A 111 0.82 -6.48 2.58
C GLU A 111 1.83 -6.50 1.41
N VAL A 112 3.06 -6.97 1.67
CA VAL A 112 4.09 -7.15 0.64
C VAL A 112 3.60 -8.15 -0.41
N LYS A 113 3.10 -9.30 0.04
CA LYS A 113 2.71 -10.37 -0.87
C LYS A 113 1.53 -9.98 -1.76
N VAL A 114 0.54 -9.30 -1.18
CA VAL A 114 -0.61 -8.80 -1.94
C VAL A 114 -0.14 -7.80 -3.00
N ALA A 115 0.76 -6.88 -2.64
CA ALA A 115 1.30 -5.91 -3.58
C ALA A 115 2.06 -6.59 -4.74
N GLU A 116 2.90 -7.59 -4.46
CA GLU A 116 3.57 -8.38 -5.50
C GLU A 116 2.58 -9.03 -6.48
N VAL A 117 1.48 -9.60 -5.98
CA VAL A 117 0.47 -10.25 -6.82
C VAL A 117 -0.25 -9.24 -7.70
N LEU A 118 -0.71 -8.13 -7.13
CA LEU A 118 -1.44 -7.09 -7.86
C LEU A 118 -0.56 -6.45 -8.95
N TRP A 119 0.66 -6.03 -8.61
CA TRP A 119 1.57 -5.44 -9.59
C TRP A 119 2.04 -6.48 -10.62
N GLY A 120 2.23 -7.73 -10.21
CA GLY A 120 2.68 -8.81 -11.12
C GLY A 120 1.70 -9.11 -12.25
N ARG A 121 0.39 -8.96 -12.03
CA ARG A 121 -0.64 -9.24 -13.05
C ARG A 121 -1.25 -7.99 -13.70
N SER A 122 -0.88 -6.80 -13.25
CA SER A 122 -1.41 -5.51 -13.73
C SER A 122 -1.46 -5.36 -15.26
N VAL A 123 -0.34 -5.63 -15.95
CA VAL A 123 -0.22 -5.47 -17.41
C VAL A 123 -0.89 -6.63 -18.16
N GLU A 124 -0.78 -7.84 -17.62
CA GLU A 124 -1.35 -9.05 -18.23
C GLU A 124 -2.88 -9.06 -18.14
N ASP A 125 -3.44 -8.80 -16.97
CA ASP A 125 -4.87 -8.94 -16.72
C ASP A 125 -5.62 -7.65 -17.08
N HIS A 126 -5.05 -6.48 -16.76
CA HIS A 126 -5.77 -5.21 -16.83
C HIS A 126 -5.23 -4.25 -17.90
N LYS A 127 -4.06 -4.52 -18.50
CA LYS A 127 -3.40 -3.64 -19.48
C LYS A 127 -3.11 -2.24 -18.91
N LEU A 128 -2.90 -2.18 -17.59
CA LEU A 128 -2.65 -0.96 -16.83
C LEU A 128 -1.30 -1.03 -16.11
N ARG A 129 -0.72 0.14 -15.87
CA ARG A 129 0.40 0.30 -14.94
C ARG A 129 -0.05 1.09 -13.72
N TYR A 130 0.14 0.50 -12.55
CA TYR A 130 -0.19 1.11 -11.26
C TYR A 130 0.96 2.00 -10.80
N ALA A 131 0.77 3.32 -10.86
CA ALA A 131 1.83 4.30 -10.62
C ALA A 131 2.07 4.60 -9.14
N THR A 132 1.03 4.53 -8.29
CA THR A 132 1.11 5.06 -6.93
C THR A 132 0.55 4.06 -5.90
N MET A 133 1.19 4.00 -4.74
CA MET A 133 0.86 3.15 -3.60
C MET A 133 0.57 4.00 -2.37
N VAL A 134 -0.64 3.91 -1.82
CA VAL A 134 -1.02 4.53 -0.54
C VAL A 134 -0.78 3.52 0.56
N SER A 135 -0.02 3.90 1.58
CA SER A 135 0.36 2.98 2.66
C SER A 135 0.35 3.66 4.03
N ASP A 136 0.32 2.87 5.10
CA ASP A 136 0.62 3.38 6.44
C ASP A 136 2.13 3.65 6.53
N GLY A 137 2.50 4.87 6.96
CA GLY A 137 3.86 5.33 7.23
C GLY A 137 4.99 4.51 6.59
N ASP A 138 5.86 3.92 7.40
CA ASP A 138 6.99 3.12 6.92
C ASP A 138 6.54 1.73 6.43
N SER A 139 6.01 1.66 5.20
CA SER A 139 5.56 0.41 4.59
C SER A 139 6.72 -0.39 3.97
N LYS A 140 6.88 -1.62 4.48
CA LYS A 140 7.80 -2.62 3.91
C LYS A 140 7.37 -3.06 2.51
N ALA A 141 6.09 -2.95 2.17
CA ALA A 141 5.58 -3.32 0.87
C ALA A 141 6.11 -2.38 -0.23
N HIS A 142 6.15 -1.06 0.00
CA HIS A 142 6.79 -0.13 -0.93
C HIS A 142 8.29 -0.41 -1.10
N THR A 143 8.97 -0.70 0.01
CA THR A 143 10.41 -1.02 -0.02
C THR A 143 10.70 -2.33 -0.76
N ASN A 144 9.80 -3.31 -0.68
CA ASN A 144 9.94 -4.61 -1.35
C ASN A 144 9.50 -4.60 -2.82
N LEU A 145 8.64 -3.65 -3.23
CA LEU A 145 8.32 -3.37 -4.63
C LEU A 145 9.53 -2.84 -5.44
N LYS A 146 10.74 -2.83 -4.88
CA LYS A 146 12.02 -2.64 -5.58
C LYS A 146 12.28 -3.64 -6.73
N VAL A 147 11.48 -4.69 -6.84
CA VAL A 147 11.35 -5.48 -8.06
C VAL A 147 10.50 -4.66 -9.04
N GLN A 148 11.12 -3.68 -9.69
CA GLN A 148 10.46 -2.73 -10.59
C GLN A 148 9.59 -3.47 -11.62
N PRO A 149 8.27 -3.56 -11.40
CA PRO A 149 7.41 -4.47 -12.17
C PRO A 149 7.26 -3.99 -13.63
N TYR A 150 7.65 -2.74 -13.89
CA TYR A 150 7.58 -2.09 -15.18
C TYR A 150 8.96 -1.70 -15.76
N GLY A 151 10.06 -2.09 -15.10
CA GLY A 151 11.44 -1.79 -15.53
C GLY A 151 12.10 -0.61 -14.82
N LEU A 152 13.40 -0.41 -15.07
CA LEU A 152 14.30 0.51 -14.32
C LEU A 152 13.91 2.00 -14.33
N ASP A 153 13.12 2.41 -15.33
CA ASP A 153 12.76 3.80 -15.58
C ASP A 153 11.38 4.17 -14.96
N GLU A 154 10.69 3.22 -14.32
CA GLU A 154 9.35 3.43 -13.80
C GLU A 154 9.30 3.17 -12.30
N THR A 155 9.30 4.25 -11.55
CA THR A 155 9.17 4.24 -10.10
C THR A 155 7.70 4.21 -9.68
N ILE A 156 7.41 3.45 -8.63
CA ILE A 156 6.11 3.48 -7.95
C ILE A 156 6.18 4.54 -6.86
N ASP A 157 5.34 5.56 -6.97
CA ASP A 157 5.26 6.61 -5.96
C ASP A 157 4.56 6.10 -4.71
N LYS A 158 4.97 6.64 -3.56
CA LYS A 158 4.39 6.30 -2.26
C LYS A 158 3.70 7.51 -1.67
N GLU A 159 2.47 7.31 -1.25
CA GLU A 159 1.69 8.29 -0.50
C GLU A 159 1.30 7.75 0.88
N ASP A 160 1.15 8.66 1.84
CA ASP A 160 0.70 8.34 3.19
C ASP A 160 -0.83 8.27 3.22
N CYS A 161 -1.37 7.25 3.89
CA CYS A 161 -2.82 7.19 4.11
C CYS A 161 -3.30 8.33 5.03
N THR A 162 -4.53 8.80 4.83
CA THR A 162 -5.11 9.93 5.59
C THR A 162 -5.09 9.70 7.10
N HIS A 163 -5.27 8.45 7.55
CA HIS A 163 -5.13 8.06 8.95
C HIS A 163 -3.71 8.28 9.48
N HIS A 164 -2.69 7.93 8.69
CA HIS A 164 -1.30 8.16 9.06
C HIS A 164 -0.97 9.65 9.13
N VAL A 165 -1.45 10.43 8.14
CA VAL A 165 -1.33 11.88 8.15
C VAL A 165 -1.95 12.47 9.42
N GLY A 166 -3.16 12.03 9.79
CA GLY A 166 -3.84 12.44 11.03
C GLY A 166 -3.05 12.06 12.30
N LYS A 167 -2.52 10.83 12.38
CA LYS A 167 -1.67 10.39 13.50
C LYS A 167 -0.42 11.25 13.65
N ARG A 168 0.27 11.54 12.54
CA ARG A 168 1.48 12.38 12.52
C ARG A 168 1.15 13.80 12.98
N LEU A 169 0.08 14.39 12.47
CA LEU A 169 -0.40 15.71 12.89
C LEU A 169 -0.71 15.73 14.39
N GLY A 170 -1.49 14.78 14.88
CA GLY A 170 -1.82 14.68 16.30
C GLY A 170 -0.60 14.49 17.20
N ALA A 171 0.39 13.71 16.76
CA ALA A 171 1.65 13.55 17.48
C ALA A 171 2.46 14.85 17.51
N ALA A 172 2.56 15.57 16.39
CA ALA A 172 3.24 16.86 16.32
C ALA A 172 2.60 17.89 17.25
N LEU A 173 1.26 17.97 17.28
CA LEU A 173 0.52 18.84 18.19
C LEU A 173 0.77 18.50 19.66
N ARG A 174 0.73 17.22 20.04
CA ARG A 174 1.03 16.79 21.42
C ARG A 174 2.47 17.10 21.82
N ASN A 175 3.43 16.92 20.92
CA ASN A 175 4.82 17.25 21.16
C ASN A 175 5.00 18.76 21.36
N LEU A 176 4.37 19.58 20.51
CA LEU A 176 4.38 21.04 20.65
C LEU A 176 3.79 21.49 21.99
N VAL A 177 2.65 20.93 22.39
CA VAL A 177 2.03 21.20 23.70
C VAL A 177 2.96 20.80 24.84
N SER A 178 3.60 19.63 24.76
CA SER A 178 4.57 19.17 25.75
C SER A 178 5.77 20.12 25.87
N ASP A 179 6.32 20.57 24.75
CA ASP A 179 7.49 21.44 24.72
C ASP A 179 7.17 22.86 25.20
N CYS A 180 5.98 23.39 24.88
CA CYS A 180 5.48 24.64 25.44
C CYS A 180 5.26 24.52 26.95
N SER A 181 4.67 23.41 27.42
CA SER A 181 4.46 23.15 28.84
C SER A 181 5.78 23.12 29.63
N LYS A 182 6.84 22.48 29.09
CA LYS A 182 8.20 22.50 29.67
C LYS A 182 8.76 23.92 29.80
N LYS A 183 8.40 24.81 28.88
CA LYS A 183 8.80 26.23 28.89
C LYS A 183 7.87 27.11 29.73
N ARG A 184 6.91 26.53 30.46
CA ARG A 184 5.83 27.22 31.20
C ARG A 184 4.97 28.12 30.31
N ILE A 185 4.89 27.81 29.02
CA ILE A 185 3.99 28.45 28.06
C ILE A 185 2.75 27.58 27.97
N THR A 186 1.60 28.10 28.39
CA THR A 186 0.32 27.41 28.24
C THR A 186 -0.22 27.70 26.84
N LEU A 187 -0.24 26.68 25.98
CA LEU A 187 -1.05 26.71 24.76
C LEU A 187 -2.50 26.42 25.17
N GLY A 188 -3.22 27.46 25.55
CA GLY A 188 -4.63 27.38 25.87
C GLY A 188 -5.32 28.68 25.50
N GLY A 189 -6.36 28.57 24.68
CA GLY A 189 -7.37 29.61 24.57
C GLY A 189 -8.73 29.04 24.90
N ARG A 190 -9.44 29.79 25.73
CA ARG A 190 -10.87 29.63 26.00
C ARG A 190 -11.72 30.24 24.89
N GLU A 191 -11.13 30.49 23.72
CA GLU A 191 -11.79 30.71 22.42
C GLU A 191 -11.01 30.02 21.27
N ASP A 192 -10.01 29.16 21.61
CA ASP A 192 -9.06 28.56 20.67
C ASP A 192 -9.37 27.08 20.38
N VAL A 193 -9.53 26.80 19.10
CA VAL A 193 -10.00 25.57 18.43
C VAL A 193 -9.08 24.33 18.64
N THR A 194 -7.96 24.48 19.34
CA THR A 194 -6.91 23.44 19.44
C THR A 194 -7.20 22.33 20.44
N ALA A 195 -8.05 22.55 21.45
CA ALA A 195 -8.33 21.56 22.49
C ALA A 195 -9.45 20.58 22.14
N SER A 196 -10.36 20.94 21.22
CA SER A 196 -11.49 20.12 20.79
C SER A 196 -11.13 19.12 19.69
N LEU A 197 -10.02 19.32 18.97
CA LEU A 197 -9.53 18.44 17.90
C LEU A 197 -8.75 17.20 18.38
N LEU A 198 -8.60 17.02 19.70
CA LEU A 198 -7.76 15.98 20.31
C LEU A 198 -8.54 14.94 21.15
N ARG A 199 -9.87 14.90 21.04
CA ARG A 199 -10.70 13.82 21.62
C ARG A 199 -11.35 12.99 20.53
#